data_AF-F9PP27-F1
#
_entry.id   AF-F9PP27-F1
#
_cell.length_a   1.000
_cell.length_b   1.000
_cell.length_c   1.000
_cell.angle_alpha   90.00
_cell.angle_beta   90.00
_cell.angle_gamma   90.00
#
_symmetry.space_group_name_H-M   'P 1'
#
loop_
_entity.id
_entity.type
_entity.pdbx_description
1 polymer ?
#
loop_
_entity_poly.entity_id
_entity_poly.type
_entity_poly.pdbx_seq_one_letter_code
_entity_poly.pdbx_strand_id
1 'polypeptide(L)'
;MARPTTKEDLLISAKENYGKLNELISKLSEKELNTPFDFSADVKKKEAHWKRDKNLRDILIHLYEWHMLILNWVNSNQNGEEKPFIPKPYNWKTYGDMNVEFWKKHQNTPLEEAKKMLNKSHKDVLVLAEKFSNEELFSKNVFKWVGGSTLGSYFVSATSSHYDWAIKKLKAHQKNCKN
;
A
#
# COMPACT_ATOMS: atom_id res chain seq x y z
N MET A 1 -3.24 14.62 8.34
CA MET A 1 -3.14 15.51 7.16
C MET A 1 -4.41 15.36 6.35
N ALA A 2 -4.86 16.41 5.68
CA ALA A 2 -5.98 16.33 4.74
C ALA A 2 -5.61 15.34 3.62
N ARG A 3 -6.61 14.64 3.05
CA ARG A 3 -6.38 13.78 1.89
C ARG A 3 -6.03 14.66 0.68
N PRO A 4 -5.06 14.30 -0.16
CA PRO A 4 -4.74 15.03 -1.38
C PRO A 4 -5.98 15.23 -2.27
N THR A 5 -6.13 16.44 -2.79
CA THR A 5 -7.20 16.82 -3.73
C THR A 5 -6.68 17.36 -5.06
N THR A 6 -5.36 17.41 -5.22
CA THR A 6 -4.68 17.86 -6.45
C THR A 6 -3.57 16.89 -6.84
N LYS A 7 -3.16 16.92 -8.12
CA LYS A 7 -2.03 16.13 -8.63
C LYS A 7 -0.75 16.42 -7.86
N GLU A 8 -0.49 17.69 -7.57
CA GLU A 8 0.68 18.13 -6.83
C GLU A 8 0.67 17.56 -5.41
N ASP A 9 -0.44 17.73 -4.67
CA ASP A 9 -0.57 17.19 -3.32
C ASP A 9 -0.43 15.66 -3.28
N LEU A 10 -0.94 14.97 -4.30
CA LEU A 10 -0.81 13.51 -4.42
C LEU A 10 0.65 13.11 -4.52
N LEU A 11 1.41 13.72 -5.44
CA LEU A 11 2.81 13.39 -5.69
C LEU A 11 3.68 13.75 -4.48
N ILE A 12 3.45 14.92 -3.87
CA ILE A 12 4.16 15.35 -2.65
C ILE A 12 3.87 14.37 -1.51
N SER A 13 2.59 14.11 -1.22
CA SER A 13 2.20 13.23 -0.11
C SER A 13 2.71 11.80 -0.30
N ALA A 14 2.70 11.28 -1.53
CA ALA A 14 3.23 9.96 -1.83
C ALA A 14 4.74 9.89 -1.57
N LYS A 15 5.52 10.89 -2.05
CA LYS A 15 6.98 10.97 -1.85
C LYS A 15 7.33 11.14 -0.36
N GLU A 16 6.68 12.08 0.33
CA GLU A 16 6.95 12.33 1.74
C GLU A 16 6.62 11.16 2.64
N ASN A 17 5.43 10.56 2.48
CA ASN A 17 5.03 9.45 3.35
C ASN A 17 5.86 8.19 3.08
N TYR A 18 6.29 7.98 1.83
CA TYR A 18 7.27 6.95 1.50
C TYR A 18 8.62 7.22 2.17
N GLY A 19 9.09 8.47 2.14
CA GLY A 19 10.30 8.89 2.85
C GLY A 19 10.21 8.65 4.36
N LYS A 20 9.12 9.08 5.00
CA LYS A 20 8.84 8.86 6.43
C LYS A 20 8.81 7.37 6.79
N LEU A 21 8.24 6.53 5.92
CA LEU A 21 8.24 5.08 6.11
C LEU A 21 9.66 4.50 6.06
N ASN A 22 10.46 4.89 5.05
CA ASN A 22 11.83 4.39 4.92
C ASN A 22 12.75 4.87 6.05
N GLU A 23 12.58 6.11 6.50
CA GLU A 23 13.29 6.65 7.67
C GLU A 23 12.93 5.89 8.95
N LEU A 24 11.66 5.54 9.13
CA LEU A 24 11.25 4.70 10.26
C LEU A 24 11.88 3.32 10.18
N ILE A 25 11.88 2.71 8.99
CA ILE A 25 12.46 1.37 8.76
C ILE A 25 13.97 1.36 9.01
N SER A 26 14.70 2.38 8.57
CA SER A 26 16.16 2.45 8.75
C SER A 26 16.58 2.62 10.22
N LYS A 27 15.66 3.09 11.07
CA LYS A 27 15.86 3.25 12.52
C LYS A 27 15.41 2.05 13.34
N LEU A 28 14.90 0.97 12.72
CA LEU A 28 14.55 -0.25 13.45
C LEU A 28 15.83 -0.93 13.96
N SER A 29 15.85 -1.24 15.25
CA SER A 29 16.90 -2.00 15.89
C SER A 29 16.88 -3.48 15.47
N GLU A 30 17.99 -4.18 15.70
CA GLU A 30 18.09 -5.63 15.47
C GLU A 30 17.02 -6.40 16.26
N LYS A 31 16.76 -6.02 17.51
CA LYS A 31 15.67 -6.60 18.33
C LYS A 31 14.30 -6.43 17.64
N GLU A 32 13.99 -5.23 17.18
CA GLU A 32 12.70 -4.95 16.51
C GLU A 32 12.56 -5.71 15.18
N LEU A 33 13.65 -5.91 14.44
CA LEU A 33 13.67 -6.67 13.19
C LEU A 33 13.53 -8.19 13.40
N ASN A 34 14.15 -8.72 14.46
CA ASN A 34 14.16 -10.15 14.76
C ASN A 34 12.99 -10.61 15.64
N THR A 35 12.24 -9.68 16.24
CA THR A 35 11.03 -10.01 17.01
C THR A 35 9.83 -10.09 16.08
N PRO A 36 9.12 -11.23 15.99
CA PRO A 36 7.88 -11.33 15.24
C PRO A 36 6.82 -10.36 15.76
N PHE A 37 6.00 -9.85 14.85
CA PHE A 37 4.85 -9.03 15.21
C PHE A 37 3.82 -9.89 15.94
N ASP A 38 3.56 -9.54 17.20
CA ASP A 38 2.44 -10.08 17.96
C ASP A 38 1.59 -8.95 18.53
N PHE A 39 0.31 -9.02 18.21
CA PHE A 39 -0.72 -8.07 18.62
C PHE A 39 -1.91 -8.78 19.28
N SER A 40 -1.79 -10.08 19.57
CA SER A 40 -2.87 -10.93 20.07
C SER A 40 -3.41 -10.49 21.43
N ALA A 41 -2.59 -9.85 22.25
CA ALA A 41 -2.99 -9.30 23.55
C ALA A 41 -3.84 -8.01 23.47
N ASP A 42 -3.86 -7.29 22.35
CA ASP A 42 -4.61 -6.04 22.20
C ASP A 42 -5.98 -6.31 21.54
N VAL A 43 -7.01 -6.49 22.37
CA VAL A 43 -8.40 -6.76 21.94
C VAL A 43 -9.01 -5.66 21.04
N LYS A 44 -8.39 -4.47 20.96
CA LYS A 44 -8.83 -3.38 20.08
C LYS A 44 -8.35 -3.59 18.63
N LYS A 45 -7.36 -4.44 18.39
CA LYS A 45 -6.77 -4.73 17.07
C LYS A 45 -7.55 -5.84 16.35
N LYS A 46 -8.75 -5.52 15.87
CA LYS A 46 -9.71 -6.50 15.31
C LYS A 46 -9.49 -6.77 13.82
N GLU A 47 -8.85 -5.87 13.09
CA GLU A 47 -8.65 -6.00 11.65
C GLU A 47 -7.70 -7.15 11.31
N ALA A 48 -8.00 -7.92 10.26
CA ALA A 48 -7.27 -9.12 9.87
C ALA A 48 -5.76 -8.90 9.68
N HIS A 49 -5.35 -7.70 9.25
CA HIS A 49 -3.95 -7.38 9.04
C HIS A 49 -3.13 -7.47 10.34
N TRP A 50 -3.69 -7.21 11.52
CA TRP A 50 -2.97 -7.33 12.79
C TRP A 50 -2.53 -8.77 13.07
N LYS A 51 -3.34 -9.76 12.68
CA LYS A 51 -3.00 -11.18 12.79
C LYS A 51 -2.14 -11.67 11.63
N ARG A 52 -2.40 -11.20 10.40
CA ARG A 52 -1.77 -11.68 9.16
C ARG A 52 -0.27 -11.37 9.09
N ASP A 53 0.12 -10.09 9.14
CA ASP A 53 1.52 -9.72 8.89
C ASP A 53 2.36 -9.96 10.14
N LYS A 54 3.47 -10.68 9.99
CA LYS A 54 4.31 -11.19 11.09
C LYS A 54 5.67 -10.51 11.23
N ASN A 55 6.10 -9.74 10.25
CA ASN A 55 7.40 -9.08 10.24
C ASN A 55 7.41 -7.93 9.23
N LEU A 56 8.54 -7.24 9.11
CA LEU A 56 8.71 -6.14 8.17
C LEU A 56 8.46 -6.56 6.72
N ARG A 57 8.95 -7.72 6.27
CA ARG A 57 8.74 -8.21 4.89
C ARG A 57 7.26 -8.24 4.55
N ASP A 58 6.41 -8.78 5.42
CA ASP A 58 4.97 -8.88 5.15
C ASP A 58 4.31 -7.51 4.94
N ILE A 59 4.77 -6.45 5.63
CA ILE A 59 4.31 -5.08 5.40
C ILE A 59 4.76 -4.57 4.04
N LEU A 60 6.04 -4.75 3.70
CA LEU A 60 6.59 -4.28 2.43
C LEU A 60 5.93 -4.97 1.23
N ILE A 61 5.68 -6.28 1.34
CA ILE A 61 4.96 -7.05 0.33
C ILE A 61 3.52 -6.58 0.19
N HIS A 62 2.83 -6.32 1.29
CA HIS A 62 1.46 -5.82 1.22
C HIS A 62 1.38 -4.48 0.48
N LEU A 63 2.31 -3.55 0.76
CA LEU A 63 2.41 -2.29 0.02
C LEU A 63 2.75 -2.52 -1.46
N TYR A 64 3.72 -3.39 -1.74
CA TYR A 64 4.13 -3.74 -3.10
C TYR A 64 2.97 -4.31 -3.93
N GLU A 65 2.23 -5.28 -3.42
CA GLU A 65 1.11 -5.90 -4.15
C GLU A 65 0.00 -4.89 -4.42
N TRP A 66 -0.25 -3.94 -3.51
CA TRP A 66 -1.18 -2.84 -3.76
C TRP A 66 -0.69 -1.84 -4.81
N HIS A 67 0.62 -1.59 -4.89
CA HIS A 67 1.19 -0.87 -6.04
C HIS A 67 0.97 -1.66 -7.34
N MET A 68 1.19 -2.97 -7.33
CA MET A 68 0.96 -3.81 -8.51
C MET A 68 -0.51 -3.80 -8.94
N LEU A 69 -1.46 -3.76 -8.00
CA LEU A 69 -2.88 -3.60 -8.31
C LEU A 69 -3.14 -2.32 -9.11
N ILE A 70 -2.68 -1.16 -8.64
CA ILE A 70 -2.94 0.10 -9.35
C ILE A 70 -2.21 0.17 -10.69
N LEU A 71 -0.96 -0.28 -10.76
CA LEU A 71 -0.18 -0.33 -12.00
C LEU A 71 -0.88 -1.19 -13.05
N ASN A 72 -1.27 -2.41 -12.68
CA ASN A 72 -1.93 -3.35 -13.58
C ASN A 72 -3.33 -2.87 -13.96
N TRP A 73 -4.10 -2.35 -13.00
CA TRP A 73 -5.45 -1.86 -13.21
C TRP A 73 -5.49 -0.72 -14.22
N VAL A 74 -4.69 0.32 -14.00
CA VAL A 74 -4.63 1.48 -14.89
C VAL A 74 -4.12 1.07 -16.27
N ASN A 75 -3.04 0.29 -16.34
CA ASN A 75 -2.47 -0.11 -17.63
C ASN A 75 -3.44 -0.91 -18.50
N SER A 76 -4.12 -1.93 -17.96
CA SER A 76 -5.09 -2.70 -18.77
C SER A 76 -6.26 -1.83 -19.23
N ASN A 77 -6.83 -1.01 -18.34
CA ASN A 77 -7.98 -0.19 -18.71
C ASN A 77 -7.62 0.90 -19.74
N GLN A 78 -6.40 1.46 -19.70
CA GLN A 78 -5.91 2.36 -20.73
C GLN A 78 -5.70 1.66 -22.08
N ASN A 79 -5.44 0.34 -22.08
CA ASN A 79 -5.30 -0.48 -23.28
C ASN A 79 -6.61 -1.15 -23.73
N GLY A 80 -7.77 -0.72 -23.19
CA GLY A 80 -9.08 -1.25 -23.59
C GLY A 80 -9.47 -2.59 -22.96
N GLU A 81 -8.66 -3.12 -22.04
CA GLU A 81 -8.97 -4.31 -21.26
C GLU A 81 -9.68 -3.91 -19.97
N GLU A 82 -11.02 -3.84 -20.02
CA GLU A 82 -11.80 -3.41 -18.86
C GLU A 82 -11.68 -4.43 -17.71
N LYS A 83 -11.15 -3.97 -16.57
CA LYS A 83 -11.04 -4.79 -15.37
C LYS A 83 -11.21 -3.98 -14.08
N PRO A 84 -11.80 -4.57 -13.03
CA PRO A 84 -11.92 -3.90 -11.73
C PRO A 84 -10.57 -3.73 -11.05
N PHE A 85 -10.49 -2.75 -10.14
CA PHE A 85 -9.29 -2.52 -9.32
C PHE A 85 -8.96 -3.73 -8.43
N ILE A 86 -9.98 -4.28 -7.76
CA ILE A 86 -9.85 -5.55 -7.05
C ILE A 86 -10.10 -6.68 -8.05
N PRO A 87 -9.09 -7.51 -8.38
CA PRO A 87 -9.22 -8.56 -9.38
C PRO A 87 -10.18 -9.66 -8.94
N LYS A 88 -10.92 -10.22 -9.91
CA LYS A 88 -11.74 -11.42 -9.69
C LYS A 88 -10.85 -12.59 -9.24
N PRO A 89 -11.33 -13.51 -8.39
CA PRO A 89 -12.72 -13.63 -7.88
C PRO A 89 -13.04 -12.69 -6.69
N TYR A 90 -12.13 -11.82 -6.27
CA TYR A 90 -12.32 -10.95 -5.11
C TYR A 90 -13.11 -9.68 -5.45
N ASN A 91 -13.59 -9.02 -4.40
CA ASN A 91 -14.23 -7.71 -4.45
C ASN A 91 -13.96 -6.94 -3.15
N TRP A 92 -14.52 -5.73 -3.01
CA TRP A 92 -14.33 -4.89 -1.81
C TRP A 92 -14.80 -5.51 -0.49
N LYS A 93 -15.64 -6.56 -0.50
CA LYS A 93 -16.02 -7.31 0.70
C LYS A 93 -15.04 -8.45 1.00
N THR A 94 -14.40 -9.02 -0.02
CA THR A 94 -13.54 -10.21 0.09
C THR A 94 -12.05 -9.93 -0.18
N TYR A 95 -11.66 -8.68 -0.38
CA TYR A 95 -10.24 -8.31 -0.60
C TYR A 95 -9.34 -8.66 0.61
N GLY A 96 -9.93 -8.88 1.80
CA GLY A 96 -9.23 -9.46 2.94
C GLY A 96 -8.59 -10.81 2.60
N ASP A 97 -9.30 -11.67 1.87
CA ASP A 97 -8.83 -12.98 1.43
C ASP A 97 -7.75 -12.84 0.35
N MET A 98 -7.92 -11.89 -0.59
CA MET A 98 -6.87 -11.53 -1.55
C MET A 98 -5.57 -11.14 -0.86
N ASN A 99 -5.67 -10.33 0.20
CA ASN A 99 -4.49 -9.93 0.97
C ASN A 99 -3.83 -11.11 1.69
N VAL A 100 -4.58 -12.16 2.05
CA VAL A 100 -4.01 -13.40 2.58
C VAL A 100 -3.25 -14.15 1.47
N GLU A 101 -3.76 -14.19 0.24
CA GLU A 101 -3.05 -14.80 -0.88
C GLU A 101 -1.77 -14.04 -1.25
N PHE A 102 -1.79 -12.70 -1.23
CA PHE A 102 -0.58 -11.88 -1.34
C PHE A 102 0.46 -12.27 -0.29
N TRP A 103 0.03 -12.42 0.96
CA TRP A 103 0.91 -12.84 2.03
C TRP A 103 1.49 -14.23 1.77
N LYS A 104 0.66 -15.23 1.44
CA LYS A 104 1.09 -16.62 1.16
C LYS A 104 2.12 -16.68 0.03
N LYS A 105 1.88 -15.95 -1.06
CA LYS A 105 2.74 -15.90 -2.26
C LYS A 105 4.20 -15.51 -1.96
N HIS A 106 4.42 -14.72 -0.91
CA HIS A 106 5.71 -14.09 -0.64
C HIS A 106 6.42 -14.60 0.62
N GLN A 107 6.00 -15.74 1.18
CA GLN A 107 6.66 -16.28 2.37
C GLN A 107 8.13 -16.68 2.16
N ASN A 108 8.52 -16.96 0.91
CA ASN A 108 9.90 -17.24 0.52
C ASN A 108 10.66 -15.99 0.01
N THR A 109 10.04 -14.80 0.00
CA THR A 109 10.71 -13.57 -0.44
C THR A 109 11.65 -13.05 0.65
N PRO A 110 12.96 -12.87 0.40
CA PRO A 110 13.87 -12.27 1.36
C PRO A 110 13.50 -10.81 1.67
N LEU A 111 13.81 -10.34 2.88
CA LEU A 111 13.52 -8.96 3.29
C LEU A 111 14.16 -7.93 2.36
N GLU A 112 15.41 -8.14 1.96
CA GLU A 112 16.12 -7.24 1.04
C GLU A 112 15.48 -7.18 -0.35
N GLU A 113 14.90 -8.30 -0.81
CA GLU A 113 14.16 -8.31 -2.07
C GLU A 113 12.82 -7.57 -1.92
N ALA A 114 12.10 -7.76 -0.81
CA ALA A 114 10.88 -7.02 -0.54
C ALA A 114 11.11 -5.49 -0.51
N LYS A 115 12.24 -5.03 0.03
CA LYS A 115 12.65 -3.61 -0.02
C LYS A 115 12.86 -3.12 -1.46
N LYS A 116 13.57 -3.89 -2.29
CA LYS A 116 13.80 -3.56 -3.71
C LYS A 116 12.50 -3.51 -4.49
N MET A 117 11.63 -4.50 -4.31
CA MET A 117 10.31 -4.58 -4.94
C MET A 117 9.44 -3.38 -4.59
N LEU A 118 9.37 -3.01 -3.29
CA LEU A 118 8.62 -1.84 -2.86
C LEU A 118 9.21 -0.55 -3.45
N ASN A 119 10.53 -0.38 -3.41
CA ASN A 119 11.19 0.82 -3.94
C ASN A 119 10.99 0.99 -5.44
N LYS A 120 11.10 -0.10 -6.20
CA LYS A 120 10.83 -0.06 -7.64
C LYS A 120 9.36 0.27 -7.91
N SER A 121 8.43 -0.44 -7.28
CA SER A 121 7.00 -0.24 -7.51
C SER A 121 6.51 1.16 -7.08
N HIS A 122 7.07 1.74 -6.00
CA HIS A 122 6.78 3.12 -5.62
C HIS A 122 7.13 4.11 -6.73
N LYS A 123 8.34 3.98 -7.32
CA LYS A 123 8.78 4.82 -8.44
C LYS A 123 7.89 4.63 -9.66
N ASP A 124 7.56 3.38 -9.98
CA ASP A 124 6.69 3.06 -11.12
C ASP A 124 5.28 3.69 -10.94
N VAL A 125 4.74 3.68 -9.71
CA VAL A 125 3.44 4.34 -9.39
C VAL A 125 3.52 5.85 -9.53
N LEU A 126 4.61 6.50 -9.10
CA LEU A 126 4.80 7.94 -9.28
C LEU A 126 4.89 8.31 -10.76
N VAL A 127 5.69 7.58 -11.54
CA VAL A 127 5.80 7.78 -12.99
C VAL A 127 4.44 7.61 -13.67
N LEU A 128 3.64 6.62 -13.23
CA LEU A 128 2.30 6.45 -13.75
C LEU A 128 1.38 7.63 -13.40
N ALA A 129 1.39 8.09 -12.14
CA ALA A 129 0.58 9.23 -11.70
C ALA A 129 0.96 10.53 -12.43
N GLU A 130 2.24 10.72 -12.76
CA GLU A 130 2.74 11.88 -13.49
C GLU A 130 2.18 12.00 -14.92
N LYS A 131 1.74 10.90 -15.54
CA LYS A 131 1.16 10.88 -16.89
C LYS A 131 -0.23 11.52 -16.97
N PHE A 132 -0.93 11.63 -15.86
CA PHE A 132 -2.30 12.14 -15.84
C PHE A 132 -2.35 13.64 -15.54
N SER A 133 -3.34 14.36 -16.07
CA SER A 133 -3.64 15.73 -15.68
C SER A 133 -4.29 15.80 -14.28
N ASN A 134 -4.41 17.01 -13.73
CA ASN A 134 -5.12 17.20 -12.47
C ASN A 134 -6.60 16.81 -12.60
N GLU A 135 -7.24 17.17 -13.71
CA GLU A 135 -8.63 16.84 -14.03
C GLU A 135 -8.81 15.33 -14.15
N GLU A 136 -7.91 14.64 -14.86
CA GLU A 136 -7.95 13.18 -14.98
C GLU A 136 -7.85 12.45 -13.63
N LEU A 137 -7.08 13.01 -12.69
CA LEU A 137 -6.92 12.42 -11.36
C LEU A 137 -8.06 12.80 -10.40
N PHE A 138 -8.58 14.03 -10.44
CA PHE A 138 -9.43 14.57 -9.38
C PHE A 138 -10.83 14.99 -9.81
N SER A 139 -11.18 14.84 -11.08
CA SER A 139 -12.56 14.95 -11.55
C SER A 139 -13.26 13.58 -11.58
N LYS A 140 -14.56 13.57 -11.31
CA LYS A 140 -15.38 12.36 -11.44
C LYS A 140 -15.71 12.10 -12.90
N ASN A 141 -15.99 10.83 -13.23
CA ASN A 141 -16.49 10.40 -14.53
C ASN A 141 -15.57 10.69 -15.74
N VAL A 142 -14.30 11.05 -15.53
CA VAL A 142 -13.33 11.19 -16.62
C VAL A 142 -13.04 9.83 -17.27
N PHE A 143 -12.85 8.81 -16.44
CA PHE A 143 -12.65 7.43 -16.88
C PHE A 143 -13.82 6.55 -16.43
N LYS A 144 -14.52 5.93 -17.38
CA LYS A 144 -15.68 5.06 -17.09
C LYS A 144 -15.34 3.92 -16.13
N TRP A 145 -14.13 3.36 -16.23
CA TRP A 145 -13.66 2.21 -15.45
C TRP A 145 -13.25 2.54 -13.99
N VAL A 146 -13.16 3.82 -13.62
CA VAL A 146 -12.85 4.25 -12.23
C VAL A 146 -14.07 4.12 -11.31
N GLY A 147 -15.28 4.15 -11.88
CA GLY A 147 -16.55 4.09 -11.15
C GLY A 147 -16.87 5.41 -10.42
N GLY A 148 -17.58 5.33 -9.29
CA GLY A 148 -18.11 6.50 -8.56
C GLY A 148 -17.10 7.35 -7.78
N SER A 149 -15.80 7.03 -7.86
CA SER A 149 -14.71 7.79 -7.21
C SER A 149 -13.88 8.57 -8.23
N THR A 150 -12.79 9.18 -7.80
CA THR A 150 -11.77 9.79 -8.67
C THR A 150 -10.56 8.87 -8.81
N LEU A 151 -9.84 8.93 -9.93
CA LEU A 151 -8.65 8.08 -10.14
C LEU A 151 -7.58 8.34 -9.07
N GLY A 152 -7.36 9.61 -8.73
CA GLY A 152 -6.44 10.05 -7.69
C GLY A 152 -6.73 9.42 -6.33
N SER A 153 -7.99 9.13 -5.99
CA SER A 153 -8.33 8.45 -4.73
C SER A 153 -7.71 7.06 -4.61
N TYR A 154 -7.61 6.32 -5.72
CA TYR A 154 -6.96 5.00 -5.76
C TYR A 154 -5.44 5.13 -5.60
N PHE A 155 -4.83 6.14 -6.24
CA PHE A 155 -3.41 6.45 -6.03
C PHE A 155 -3.12 6.81 -4.57
N VAL A 156 -3.94 7.68 -3.96
CA VAL A 156 -3.83 8.02 -2.52
C VAL A 156 -3.96 6.77 -1.66
N SER A 157 -4.92 5.90 -1.97
CA SER A 157 -5.17 4.66 -1.22
C SER A 157 -4.02 3.67 -1.32
N ALA A 158 -3.34 3.58 -2.47
CA ALA A 158 -2.21 2.67 -2.69
C ALA A 158 -0.86 3.25 -2.26
N THR A 159 -0.77 4.57 -2.01
CA THR A 159 0.49 5.25 -1.66
C THR A 159 0.42 5.91 -0.28
N SER A 160 0.24 7.23 -0.20
CA SER A 160 0.39 8.02 1.02
C SER A 160 -0.44 7.50 2.19
N SER A 161 -1.71 7.14 1.95
CA SER A 161 -2.58 6.58 3.00
C SER A 161 -2.16 5.17 3.42
N HIS A 162 -1.59 4.39 2.49
CA HIS A 162 -1.12 3.03 2.78
C HIS A 162 0.19 3.05 3.57
N TYR A 163 1.08 3.99 3.26
CA TYR A 163 2.29 4.22 4.03
C TYR A 163 1.97 4.70 5.45
N ASP A 164 0.95 5.55 5.64
CA ASP A 164 0.47 5.93 6.98
C ASP A 164 -0.02 4.72 7.78
N TRP A 165 -0.73 3.78 7.13
CA TRP A 165 -1.12 2.51 7.75
C TRP A 165 0.12 1.68 8.17
N ALA A 166 1.11 1.55 7.29
CA ALA A 166 2.34 0.81 7.57
C ALA A 166 3.12 1.44 8.74
N ILE A 167 3.28 2.76 8.75
CA ILE A 167 3.93 3.53 9.82
C ILE A 167 3.22 3.29 11.16
N LYS A 168 1.88 3.35 11.20
CA LYS A 168 1.11 3.08 12.43
C LYS A 168 1.35 1.68 12.95
N LYS A 169 1.41 0.69 12.06
CA LYS A 169 1.67 -0.71 12.44
C LYS A 169 3.08 -0.91 12.96
N LEU A 170 4.09 -0.36 12.29
CA LEU A 170 5.49 -0.43 12.74
C LEU A 170 5.67 0.26 14.09
N LYS A 171 5.12 1.47 14.29
CA LYS A 171 5.18 2.14 15.60
C LYS A 171 4.51 1.35 16.73
N ALA A 172 3.42 0.64 16.44
CA ALA A 172 2.80 -0.25 17.41
C ALA A 172 3.74 -1.42 17.78
N HIS A 173 4.45 -1.99 16.81
CA HIS A 173 5.46 -3.03 17.07
C HIS A 173 6.65 -2.52 17.88
N GLN A 174 7.18 -1.33 17.57
CA GLN A 174 8.25 -0.71 18.35
C GLN A 174 7.86 -0.55 19.83
N LYS A 175 6.60 -0.19 20.09
CA LYS A 175 6.08 -0.11 21.47
C LYS A 175 6.05 -1.49 22.13
N ASN A 176 5.63 -2.54 21.41
CA ASN A 176 5.62 -3.91 21.93
C ASN A 176 7.03 -4.44 22.23
N CYS A 177 8.05 -4.01 21.48
CA CYS A 177 9.45 -4.44 21.72
C CYS A 177 10.15 -3.72 22.88
N LYS A 178 9.62 -2.57 23.32
CA LYS A 178 10.15 -1.78 24.45
C LYS A 178 9.62 -2.27 25.80
N ASN A 179 8.42 -2.83 25.79
CA ASN A 179 7.81 -3.50 26.94
C ASN A 179 8.36 -4.92 27.07
#